data_AF-A0A4R0S3K5-F1
#
_entry.id   AF-A0A4R0S3K5-F1
#
_cell.length_a   1.000
_cell.length_b   1.000
_cell.length_c   1.000
_cell.angle_alpha   90.00
_cell.angle_beta   90.00
_cell.angle_gamma   90.00
#
_symmetry.space_group_name_H-M   'P 1'
#
loop_
_entity.id
_entity.type
_entity.pdbx_description
1 polymer ?
#
loop_
_entity_poly.entity_id
_entity_poly.type
_entity_poly.pdbx_seq_one_letter_code
_entity_poly.pdbx_strand_id
1 'polypeptide(L)'
;MSSDADPVEHPAHYELSHPGLECIDLTAGMSFCMGNAVKYVWRYRSKNKPVEDLRKSLWYTHYAENRNEPVALTCRQLGIINALQHQSQTEQYEFQFWNALRFGDYPKMCRAIAMMIRLAEGKNIDDINQELES
;
A
#
# COMPACT_ATOMS: atom_id res chain seq x y z
N MET A 1 15.86 -12.91 -24.30
CA MET A 1 16.27 -11.50 -24.33
C MET A 1 16.22 -11.01 -22.90
N SER A 2 17.35 -10.61 -22.32
CA SER A 2 17.41 -10.08 -20.96
C SER A 2 16.66 -8.75 -20.93
N SER A 3 15.54 -8.68 -20.22
CA SER A 3 14.88 -7.42 -19.90
C SER A 3 15.71 -6.75 -18.81
N ASP A 4 16.72 -5.98 -19.21
CA ASP A 4 17.40 -5.07 -18.30
C ASP A 4 16.36 -4.04 -17.85
N ALA A 5 15.83 -4.22 -16.65
CA ALA A 5 14.94 -3.26 -16.02
C ALA A 5 15.67 -1.92 -15.88
N ASP A 6 15.18 -0.88 -16.55
CA ASP A 6 15.73 0.46 -16.41
C ASP A 6 15.53 0.93 -14.97
N PRO A 7 16.61 1.17 -14.18
CA PRO A 7 16.48 1.53 -12.77
C PRO A 7 15.79 2.89 -12.54
N VAL A 8 15.59 3.68 -13.60
CA VAL A 8 14.98 5.00 -13.59
C VAL A 8 13.57 4.96 -14.18
N GLU A 9 13.39 4.40 -15.38
CA GLU A 9 12.08 4.39 -16.06
C GLU A 9 11.17 3.23 -15.59
N HIS A 10 11.76 2.08 -15.26
CA HIS A 10 11.04 0.86 -14.84
C HIS A 10 11.80 0.10 -13.75
N PRO A 11 11.91 0.65 -12.51
CA PRO A 11 12.72 0.00 -11.48
C PRO A 11 12.14 -1.39 -11.16
N ALA A 12 12.92 -2.46 -11.38
CA ALA A 12 12.49 -3.87 -11.27
C ALA A 12 11.69 -4.25 -10.00
N HIS A 13 11.92 -3.52 -8.91
CA HIS A 13 11.27 -3.78 -7.63
C HIS A 13 9.83 -3.23 -7.55
N TYR A 14 9.35 -2.45 -8.52
CA TYR A 14 7.94 -2.07 -8.62
C TYR A 14 7.12 -3.13 -9.37
N GLU A 15 7.70 -3.76 -10.40
CA GLU A 15 7.08 -4.85 -11.16
C GLU A 15 6.98 -6.16 -10.36
N LEU A 16 7.95 -6.44 -9.48
CA LEU A 16 7.96 -7.65 -8.66
C LEU A 16 6.77 -7.73 -7.67
N SER A 17 6.30 -6.58 -7.16
CA SER A 17 5.15 -6.55 -6.24
C SER A 17 3.83 -6.71 -6.99
N HIS A 18 3.68 -6.05 -8.15
CA HIS A 18 2.43 -5.97 -8.90
C HIS A 18 2.72 -6.00 -10.41
N PRO A 19 2.88 -7.18 -11.02
CA PRO A 19 3.27 -7.30 -12.43
C PRO A 19 2.31 -6.57 -13.39
N GLY A 20 2.86 -5.78 -14.31
CA GLY A 20 2.10 -5.02 -15.31
C GLY A 20 1.46 -3.72 -14.79
N LEU A 21 1.75 -3.31 -13.55
CA LEU A 21 1.29 -2.05 -12.97
C LEU A 21 2.48 -1.20 -12.51
N GLU A 22 2.36 0.11 -12.64
CA GLU A 22 3.39 1.06 -12.21
C GLU A 22 2.91 1.89 -11.02
N CYS A 23 3.75 2.02 -9.98
CA CYS A 23 3.40 2.77 -8.78
C CYS A 23 3.21 4.27 -9.07
N ILE A 24 3.97 4.81 -10.03
CA ILE A 24 3.84 6.20 -10.45
C ILE A 24 2.47 6.48 -11.08
N ASP A 25 1.90 5.52 -11.82
CA ASP A 25 0.56 5.64 -12.41
C ASP A 25 -0.54 5.71 -11.35
N LEU A 26 -0.37 5.01 -10.22
CA LEU A 26 -1.30 5.11 -9.10
C LEU A 26 -1.11 6.42 -8.33
N THR A 27 0.13 6.84 -8.09
CA THR A 27 0.43 7.98 -7.19
C THR A 27 0.43 9.34 -7.89
N ALA A 28 0.35 9.38 -9.23
CA ALA A 28 0.29 10.61 -9.99
C ALA A 28 -0.85 11.53 -9.53
N GLY A 29 -0.52 12.77 -9.18
CA GLY A 29 -1.49 13.77 -8.73
C GLY A 29 -1.97 13.60 -7.28
N MET A 30 -1.53 12.57 -6.54
CA MET A 30 -1.71 12.51 -5.09
C MET A 30 -0.87 13.59 -4.41
N SER A 31 -1.27 13.98 -3.20
CA SER A 31 -0.42 14.82 -2.34
C SER A 31 0.91 14.10 -2.06
N PHE A 32 1.94 14.87 -1.68
CA PHE A 32 3.24 14.29 -1.35
C PHE A 32 3.13 13.20 -0.27
N CYS A 33 2.36 13.45 0.78
CA CYS A 33 2.24 12.49 1.88
C CYS A 33 1.44 11.25 1.48
N MET A 34 0.31 11.41 0.78
CA MET A 34 -0.47 10.27 0.32
C MET A 34 0.27 9.43 -0.72
N GLY A 35 0.94 10.07 -1.69
CA GLY A 35 1.77 9.39 -2.67
C GLY A 35 2.91 8.59 -2.02
N ASN A 36 3.55 9.14 -0.97
CA ASN A 36 4.55 8.39 -0.20
C ASN A 36 3.92 7.22 0.58
N ALA A 37 2.78 7.41 1.24
CA ALA A 37 2.08 6.33 1.93
C ALA A 37 1.81 5.14 1.00
N VAL A 38 1.18 5.40 -0.14
CA VAL A 38 0.88 4.40 -1.18
C VAL A 38 2.16 3.74 -1.70
N LYS A 39 3.20 4.53 -2.01
CA LYS A 39 4.49 4.00 -2.48
C LYS A 39 5.12 3.00 -1.51
N TYR A 40 5.04 3.27 -0.21
CA TYR A 40 5.62 2.35 0.78
C TYR A 40 4.79 1.07 0.96
N VAL A 41 3.45 1.13 0.85
CA VAL A 41 2.64 -0.11 0.74
C VAL A 41 2.92 -0.84 -0.57
N TRP A 42 3.14 -0.15 -1.68
CA TRP A 42 3.49 -0.83 -2.92
C TRP A 42 4.80 -1.64 -2.80
N ARG A 43 5.76 -1.12 -2.03
CA ARG A 43 7.14 -1.62 -2.00
C ARG A 43 7.41 -2.68 -0.93
N TYR A 44 6.56 -2.82 0.09
CA TYR A 44 6.93 -3.64 1.26
C TYR A 44 7.24 -5.10 0.91
N ARG A 45 6.66 -5.65 -0.18
CA ARG A 45 6.92 -7.02 -0.65
C ARG A 45 8.24 -7.19 -1.42
N SER A 46 8.75 -6.14 -2.06
CA SER A 46 9.87 -6.25 -3.01
C SER A 46 11.22 -5.81 -2.44
N LYS A 47 11.24 -5.18 -1.27
CA LYS A 47 12.47 -4.81 -0.56
C LYS A 47 12.65 -5.69 0.68
N ASN A 48 13.90 -6.03 1.00
CA ASN A 48 14.30 -6.85 2.17
C ASN A 48 13.97 -6.20 3.55
N LYS A 49 13.09 -5.20 3.62
CA LYS A 49 12.73 -4.46 4.83
C LYS A 49 11.21 -4.13 4.89
N PRO A 50 10.32 -5.13 4.87
CA PRO A 50 8.87 -4.94 4.84
C PRO A 50 8.35 -4.09 6.01
N VAL A 51 8.82 -4.36 7.23
CA VAL A 51 8.40 -3.62 8.44
C VAL A 51 8.79 -2.13 8.36
N GLU A 52 9.98 -1.81 7.86
CA GLU A 52 10.43 -0.42 7.73
C GLU A 52 9.56 0.36 6.75
N ASP A 53 9.21 -0.25 5.61
CA ASP A 53 8.34 0.35 4.61
C ASP A 53 6.92 0.55 5.15
N LEU A 54 6.34 -0.45 5.80
CA LEU A 54 5.00 -0.32 6.39
C LEU A 54 4.95 0.73 7.51
N ARG A 55 5.98 0.84 8.35
CA ARG A 55 6.06 1.92 9.36
C ARG A 55 6.15 3.31 8.73
N LYS A 56 6.90 3.47 7.63
CA LYS A 56 6.92 4.73 6.87
C LYS A 56 5.56 5.03 6.25
N SER A 57 4.90 4.01 5.68
CA SER A 57 3.55 4.17 5.15
C SER A 57 2.61 4.71 6.22
N LEU A 58 2.55 4.06 7.40
CA LEU A 58 1.70 4.47 8.52
C LEU A 58 1.97 5.92 8.95
N TRP A 59 3.24 6.30 9.03
CA TRP A 59 3.64 7.67 9.38
C TRP A 59 3.11 8.70 8.37
N TYR A 60 3.26 8.43 7.07
CA TYR A 60 2.76 9.31 6.01
C TYR A 60 1.22 9.35 5.96
N THR A 61 0.54 8.22 6.19
CA THR A 61 -0.93 8.17 6.25
C THR A 61 -1.47 9.03 7.39
N HIS A 62 -0.89 8.95 8.60
CA HIS A 62 -1.28 9.83 9.70
C HIS A 62 -1.00 11.31 9.41
N TYR A 63 0.10 11.62 8.73
CA TYR A 63 0.41 12.99 8.38
C TYR A 63 -0.61 13.59 7.39
N ALA A 64 -1.00 12.80 6.38
CA ALA A 64 -2.02 13.19 5.42
C ALA A 64 -3.43 13.29 6.07
N GLU A 65 -3.77 12.37 6.98
CA GLU A 65 -5.00 12.39 7.79
C GLU A 65 -5.11 13.68 8.61
N ASN A 66 -4.09 13.99 9.41
CA ASN A 66 -4.07 15.17 10.27
C ASN A 66 -4.21 16.49 9.50
N ARG A 67 -3.85 16.49 8.21
CA ARG A 67 -3.93 17.63 7.31
C ARG A 67 -5.20 17.64 6.46
N ASN A 68 -6.07 16.64 6.62
CA ASN A 68 -7.27 16.44 5.82
C ASN A 68 -6.95 16.46 4.32
N GLU A 69 -5.85 15.81 3.92
CA GLU A 69 -5.45 15.76 2.51
C GLU A 69 -6.48 14.93 1.73
N PRO A 70 -7.05 15.46 0.63
CA PRO A 70 -8.05 14.72 -0.12
C PRO A 70 -7.41 13.57 -0.90
N VAL A 71 -8.11 12.44 -0.96
CA VAL A 71 -7.79 11.35 -1.88
C VAL A 71 -8.73 11.47 -3.08
N ALA A 72 -8.25 12.07 -4.16
CA ALA A 72 -8.98 12.19 -5.42
C ALA A 72 -8.35 11.27 -6.46
N LEU A 73 -9.14 10.31 -6.95
CA LEU A 73 -8.67 9.27 -7.87
C LEU A 73 -9.31 9.46 -9.25
N THR A 74 -8.50 9.39 -10.29
CA THR A 74 -8.95 9.32 -11.68
C THR A 74 -9.53 7.94 -12.00
N CYS A 75 -10.29 7.83 -13.10
CA CYS A 75 -10.77 6.53 -13.61
C CYS A 75 -9.62 5.53 -13.85
N ARG A 76 -8.45 6.01 -14.28
CA ARG A 76 -7.26 5.19 -14.47
C ARG A 76 -6.75 4.62 -13.15
N GLN A 77 -6.61 5.48 -12.13
CA GLN A 77 -6.19 5.05 -10.79
C GLN A 77 -7.20 4.09 -10.14
N LEU A 78 -8.50 4.29 -10.36
CA LEU A 78 -9.52 3.34 -9.92
C LEU A 78 -9.37 1.96 -10.58
N GLY A 79 -9.01 1.92 -11.87
CA GLY A 79 -8.68 0.67 -12.56
C GLY A 79 -7.49 -0.05 -11.94
N ILE A 80 -6.45 0.69 -11.56
CA ILE A 80 -5.27 0.15 -10.86
C ILE A 80 -5.67 -0.39 -9.48
N ILE A 81 -6.45 0.37 -8.69
CA ILE A 81 -6.93 -0.08 -7.38
C ILE A 81 -7.75 -1.36 -7.49
N ASN A 82 -8.62 -1.50 -8.50
CA ASN A 82 -9.37 -2.73 -8.72
C ASN A 82 -8.41 -3.93 -8.96
N ALA A 83 -7.37 -3.73 -9.78
CA ALA A 83 -6.39 -4.78 -10.04
C ALA A 83 -5.62 -5.18 -8.75
N LEU A 84 -5.22 -4.19 -7.95
CA LEU A 84 -4.56 -4.44 -6.66
C LEU A 84 -5.47 -5.20 -5.67
N GLN A 85 -6.75 -4.84 -5.61
CA GLN A 85 -7.75 -5.56 -4.82
C GLN A 85 -7.89 -7.02 -5.26
N HIS A 86 -7.85 -7.30 -6.56
CA HIS A 86 -7.85 -8.67 -7.06
C HIS A 86 -6.57 -9.44 -6.73
N GLN A 87 -5.41 -8.78 -6.77
CA GLN A 87 -4.12 -9.40 -6.45
C GLN A 87 -3.96 -9.72 -4.96
N SER A 88 -4.55 -8.91 -4.07
CA SER A 88 -4.45 -9.07 -2.61
C SER A 88 -5.60 -9.87 -1.97
N GLN A 89 -6.38 -10.65 -2.74
CA GLN A 89 -7.55 -11.37 -2.21
C GLN A 89 -7.22 -12.35 -1.08
N THR A 90 -6.01 -12.92 -1.09
CA THR A 90 -5.51 -13.81 -0.05
C THR A 90 -4.86 -13.07 1.12
N GLU A 91 -4.64 -11.76 1.00
CA GLU A 91 -3.95 -10.92 1.96
C GLU A 91 -4.89 -9.84 2.48
N GLN A 92 -5.74 -10.29 3.40
CA GLN A 92 -6.85 -9.54 3.99
C GLN A 92 -6.54 -8.07 4.28
N TYR A 93 -5.42 -7.77 4.94
CA TYR A 93 -5.11 -6.39 5.34
C TYR A 93 -4.57 -5.54 4.19
N GLU A 94 -3.87 -6.12 3.22
CA GLU A 94 -3.47 -5.38 2.02
C GLU A 94 -4.69 -5.04 1.16
N PHE A 95 -5.61 -5.99 0.98
CA PHE A 95 -6.92 -5.72 0.36
C PHE A 95 -7.66 -4.59 1.07
N GLN A 96 -7.69 -4.61 2.41
CA GLN A 96 -8.34 -3.56 3.21
C GLN A 96 -7.70 -2.20 2.99
N PHE A 97 -6.36 -2.12 2.87
CA PHE A 97 -5.67 -0.87 2.55
C PHE A 97 -6.12 -0.32 1.19
N TRP A 98 -6.08 -1.13 0.13
CA TRP A 98 -6.50 -0.70 -1.22
C TRP A 98 -7.98 -0.30 -1.28
N ASN A 99 -8.84 -1.03 -0.57
CA ASN A 99 -10.25 -0.69 -0.44
C ASN A 99 -10.47 0.61 0.34
N ALA A 100 -9.75 0.84 1.43
CA ALA A 100 -9.84 2.09 2.20
C ALA A 100 -9.34 3.29 1.39
N LEU A 101 -8.23 3.13 0.63
CA LEU A 101 -7.69 4.15 -0.26
C LEU A 101 -8.72 4.59 -1.30
N ARG A 102 -9.48 3.65 -1.89
CA ARG A 102 -10.56 3.95 -2.84
C ARG A 102 -11.56 4.98 -2.32
N PHE A 103 -11.84 4.96 -1.02
CA PHE A 103 -12.83 5.81 -0.38
C PHE A 103 -12.20 6.95 0.44
N GLY A 104 -10.88 7.10 0.45
CA GLY A 104 -10.18 8.06 1.30
C GLY A 104 -10.38 7.83 2.80
N ASP A 105 -10.60 6.57 3.21
CA ASP A 105 -10.87 6.21 4.61
C ASP A 105 -9.56 6.04 5.39
N TYR A 106 -9.04 7.16 5.89
CA TYR A 106 -7.79 7.20 6.65
C TYR A 106 -7.74 6.26 7.85
N PRO A 107 -8.76 6.21 8.73
CA PRO A 107 -8.76 5.28 9.86
C PRO A 107 -8.62 3.82 9.42
N LYS A 108 -9.30 3.41 8.34
CA LYS A 108 -9.15 2.04 7.81
C LYS A 108 -7.80 1.81 7.15
N MET A 109 -7.24 2.80 6.44
CA MET A 109 -5.88 2.71 5.90
C MET A 109 -4.85 2.50 7.01
N CYS A 110 -4.89 3.32 8.07
CA CYS A 110 -3.99 3.21 9.23
C CYS A 110 -4.12 1.85 9.92
N ARG A 111 -5.35 1.37 10.14
CA ARG A 111 -5.62 0.06 10.74
C ARG A 111 -5.03 -1.07 9.89
N ALA A 112 -5.29 -1.06 8.58
CA ALA A 112 -4.77 -2.06 7.65
C ALA A 112 -3.23 -2.12 7.71
N ILE A 113 -2.55 -0.97 7.61
CA ILE A 113 -1.09 -0.91 7.68
C ILE A 113 -0.58 -1.44 9.02
N ALA A 114 -1.21 -1.08 10.14
CA ALA A 114 -0.83 -1.55 11.47
C ALA A 114 -0.92 -3.08 11.59
N MET A 115 -1.94 -3.71 11.00
CA MET A 115 -2.05 -5.17 10.98
C MET A 115 -1.01 -5.81 10.07
N MET A 116 -0.71 -5.20 8.92
CA MET A 116 0.37 -5.64 8.04
C MET A 116 1.74 -5.59 8.75
N ILE A 117 2.00 -4.57 9.58
CA ILE A 117 3.23 -4.48 10.40
C ILE A 117 3.31 -5.67 11.35
N ARG A 118 2.22 -5.96 12.07
CA ARG A 118 2.16 -7.07 13.03
C ARG A 118 2.44 -8.42 12.36
N LEU A 119 1.83 -8.66 11.19
CA LEU A 119 2.10 -9.88 10.40
C LEU A 119 3.57 -9.93 9.93
N ALA A 120 4.13 -8.81 9.45
CA ALA A 120 5.52 -8.74 9.01
C ALA A 120 6.53 -8.91 10.17
N GLU A 121 6.12 -8.62 11.41
CA GLU A 121 6.88 -8.90 12.64
C GLU A 121 6.73 -10.34 13.13
N GLY A 122 5.92 -11.17 12.47
CA GLY A 122 5.75 -12.60 12.76
C GLY A 122 4.62 -12.93 13.74
N LYS A 123 3.71 -11.99 14.03
CA LYS A 123 2.51 -12.29 14.84
C LYS A 123 1.53 -13.15 14.03
N ASN A 124 0.88 -14.11 14.69
CA ASN A 124 -0.16 -14.93 14.09
C ASN A 124 -1.44 -14.09 13.84
N ILE A 125 -2.10 -14.33 12.70
CA ILE A 125 -3.35 -13.68 12.34
C ILE A 125 -4.48 -13.98 13.34
N ASP A 126 -4.51 -15.17 13.93
CA ASP A 126 -5.53 -15.57 14.91
C ASP A 126 -5.40 -14.74 16.19
N ASP A 127 -4.17 -14.56 16.70
CA ASP A 127 -3.88 -13.73 17.87
C ASP A 127 -4.25 -12.26 17.62
N ILE A 128 -3.96 -11.76 16.41
CA ILE A 128 -4.31 -10.39 16.02
C ILE A 128 -5.82 -10.20 16.00
N ASN A 129 -6.57 -11.16 15.43
CA ASN A 129 -8.03 -11.06 15.35
C ASN A 129 -8.65 -11.14 16.75
N GLN A 130 -8.13 -11.98 17.64
CA GLN A 130 -8.58 -12.05 19.03
C GLN A 130 -8.34 -10.73 19.80
N GLU A 131 -7.20 -10.06 19.62
CA GLU A 131 -6.92 -8.73 20.21
C GLU A 131 -7.88 -7.64 19.69
N LEU A 132 -8.40 -7.77 18.46
CA LEU A 132 -9.34 -6.80 17.89
C LEU A 132 -10.76 -6.95 18.42
N GLU A 133 -11.11 -8.14 18.90
CA GLU A 133 -12.43 -8.48 19.43
C GLU A 133 -12.55 -8.25 20.95
N SER A 134 -11.43 -8.03 21.63
CA SER A 134 -11.33 -7.70 23.06
C SER A 134 -11.36 -6.19 23.34
#